data_AF-S8BAL8-F1
#
_entry.id   AF-S8BAL8-F1
#
_cell.length_a   1.000
_cell.length_b   1.000
_cell.length_c   1.000
_cell.angle_alpha   90.00
_cell.angle_beta   90.00
_cell.angle_gamma   90.00
#
_symmetry.space_group_name_H-M   'P 1'
#
loop_
_entity.id
_entity.type
_entity.pdbx_description
1 polymer ?
#
loop_
_entity_poly.entity_id
_entity_poly.type
_entity_poly.pdbx_seq_one_letter_code
_entity_poly.pdbx_strand_id
1 'polypeptide(L)'
;MVKIYENGFSYDYTWHAVTLAYFLRYPNPYSTHVISSDVISRHIDDTGCLHTVRIHHKRGKLPAALTRLLPSISDSYILETSKVNPRTMVMETETRNLDHTSILSVIEQQTYTPSEAGDITNVRTTVRFDSRFGNRRSQNQPTEAEIQEAHQQQQEKRGLFGFGFGWGKQGVQRTIEQLGARRTAEHVGSSTKGMQLVLDRLRKIGLIGARGVERVGDGEVGWKAVWRRVREEIPKAEGIDAGVGV
;
A
#
# COMPACT_ATOMS: atom_id res chain seq x y z
N MET A 1 -10.22 3.55 16.01
CA MET A 1 -11.23 4.03 15.04
C MET A 1 -11.09 3.22 13.76
N VAL A 2 -12.20 2.83 13.13
CA VAL A 2 -12.22 2.12 11.83
C VAL A 2 -12.88 3.01 10.78
N LYS A 3 -12.25 3.14 9.61
CA LYS A 3 -12.82 3.80 8.42
C LYS A 3 -12.73 2.86 7.22
N ILE A 4 -13.77 2.84 6.41
CA ILE A 4 -13.87 1.97 5.23
C ILE A 4 -14.15 2.85 4.02
N TYR A 5 -13.42 2.62 2.95
CA TYR A 5 -13.63 3.24 1.64
C TYR A 5 -13.85 2.15 0.61
N GLU A 6 -14.75 2.38 -0.34
CA GLU A 6 -15.01 1.47 -1.44
C GLU A 6 -14.85 2.19 -2.77
N ASN A 7 -14.29 1.49 -3.75
CA ASN A 7 -14.13 2.00 -5.11
C ASN A 7 -14.35 0.87 -6.14
N GLY A 8 -15.02 1.20 -7.23
CA GLY A 8 -15.19 0.33 -8.40
C GLY A 8 -14.32 0.81 -9.56
N PHE A 9 -13.71 -0.12 -10.29
CA PHE A 9 -12.95 0.17 -11.50
C PHE A 9 -13.07 -0.99 -12.49
N SER A 10 -12.93 -0.73 -13.79
CA SER A 10 -12.98 -1.77 -14.82
C SER A 10 -11.79 -1.64 -15.78
N TYR A 11 -11.12 -2.77 -16.04
CA TYR A 11 -10.07 -2.88 -17.05
C TYR A 11 -10.67 -3.40 -18.36
N ASP A 12 -10.38 -2.74 -19.48
CA ASP A 12 -10.75 -3.19 -20.84
C ASP A 12 -9.83 -4.33 -21.34
N TYR A 13 -9.78 -5.38 -20.53
CA TYR A 13 -8.95 -6.56 -20.69
C TYR A 13 -9.64 -7.77 -20.05
N THR A 14 -9.46 -8.94 -20.66
CA THR A 14 -9.97 -10.22 -20.14
C THR A 14 -9.42 -10.50 -18.73
N TRP A 15 -10.21 -11.25 -17.94
CA TRP A 15 -9.84 -11.63 -16.57
C TRP A 15 -8.47 -12.31 -16.51
N HIS A 16 -8.18 -13.20 -17.46
CA HIS A 16 -6.90 -13.90 -17.55
C HIS A 16 -5.72 -12.93 -17.68
N ALA A 17 -5.85 -11.90 -18.52
CA ALA A 17 -4.81 -10.90 -18.72
C ALA A 17 -4.62 -10.04 -17.46
N VAL A 18 -5.71 -9.64 -16.81
CA VAL A 18 -5.66 -8.83 -15.57
C VAL A 18 -5.08 -9.62 -14.41
N THR A 19 -5.49 -10.87 -14.21
CA THR A 19 -4.92 -11.77 -13.20
C THR A 19 -3.43 -11.99 -13.42
N LEU A 20 -2.99 -12.22 -14.65
CA LEU A 20 -1.57 -12.35 -14.97
C LEU A 20 -0.80 -11.04 -14.70
N ALA A 21 -1.32 -9.91 -15.19
CA ALA A 21 -0.73 -8.59 -14.98
C ALA A 21 -0.58 -8.26 -13.50
N TYR A 22 -1.54 -8.66 -12.65
CA TYR A 22 -1.49 -8.44 -11.21
C TYR A 22 -0.26 -9.09 -10.57
N PHE A 23 0.12 -10.29 -11.03
CA PHE A 23 1.32 -10.97 -10.56
C PHE A 23 2.61 -10.37 -11.12
N LEU A 24 2.55 -9.71 -12.29
CA LEU A 24 3.68 -9.10 -12.99
C LEU A 24 3.81 -7.59 -12.78
N ARG A 25 2.98 -6.98 -11.94
CA ARG A 25 2.83 -5.51 -11.88
C ARG A 25 4.07 -4.75 -11.42
N TYR A 26 5.07 -5.43 -10.87
CA TYR A 26 6.33 -4.82 -10.48
C TYR A 26 7.49 -5.45 -11.26
N PRO A 27 8.48 -4.63 -11.67
CA PRO A 27 8.58 -3.18 -11.45
C PRO A 27 7.73 -2.34 -12.42
N ASN A 28 7.24 -1.17 -11.98
CA ASN A 28 6.57 -0.18 -12.83
C ASN A 28 6.86 1.27 -12.37
N PRO A 29 6.82 2.28 -13.26
CA PRO A 29 7.21 3.67 -12.95
C PRO A 29 6.21 4.40 -12.05
N TYR A 30 4.99 3.89 -11.89
CA TYR A 30 4.00 4.45 -10.97
C TYR A 30 4.11 3.87 -9.56
N SER A 31 5.05 2.93 -9.33
CA SER A 31 5.28 2.25 -8.06
C SER A 31 6.77 2.20 -7.70
N THR A 32 7.50 3.30 -7.90
CA THR A 32 8.95 3.42 -7.60
C THR A 32 9.30 3.19 -6.12
N HIS A 33 8.32 3.33 -5.23
CA HIS A 33 8.45 3.02 -3.81
C HIS A 33 8.61 1.53 -3.51
N VAL A 34 8.22 0.64 -4.43
CA VAL A 34 8.36 -0.81 -4.25
C VAL A 34 9.78 -1.22 -4.63
N ILE A 35 10.56 -1.63 -3.62
CA ILE A 35 11.98 -1.98 -3.77
C ILE A 35 12.12 -3.45 -4.19
N SER A 36 11.41 -4.35 -3.51
CA SER A 36 11.36 -5.79 -3.84
C SER A 36 9.96 -6.36 -3.63
N SER A 37 9.70 -7.49 -4.28
CA SER A 37 8.46 -8.25 -4.21
C SER A 37 8.79 -9.74 -4.29
N ASP A 38 8.59 -10.47 -3.21
CA ASP A 38 9.00 -11.86 -3.06
C ASP A 38 7.80 -12.77 -2.79
N VAL A 39 7.81 -13.98 -3.35
CA VAL A 39 6.78 -15.01 -3.07
C VAL A 39 7.22 -15.80 -1.85
N ILE A 40 6.44 -15.73 -0.77
CA ILE A 40 6.68 -16.50 0.47
C ILE A 40 6.17 -17.93 0.30
N SER A 41 4.95 -18.07 -0.21
CA SER A 41 4.34 -19.38 -0.42
C SER A 41 3.37 -19.34 -1.60
N ARG A 42 3.24 -20.48 -2.27
CA ARG A 42 2.28 -20.67 -3.35
C ARG A 42 1.89 -22.14 -3.41
N HIS A 43 0.59 -22.42 -3.42
CA HIS A 43 0.07 -23.77 -3.54
C HIS A 43 -1.32 -23.76 -4.18
N ILE A 44 -1.74 -24.90 -4.69
CA ILE A 44 -3.11 -25.15 -5.13
C ILE A 44 -3.81 -25.91 -4.01
N ASP A 45 -5.00 -25.46 -3.60
CA ASP A 45 -5.80 -26.16 -2.60
C ASP A 45 -6.63 -27.32 -3.21
N ASP A 46 -7.28 -28.10 -2.36
CA ASP A 46 -8.10 -29.25 -2.78
C ASP A 46 -9.28 -28.86 -3.69
N THR A 47 -9.67 -27.57 -3.68
CA THR A 47 -10.73 -27.03 -4.55
C THR A 47 -10.22 -26.58 -5.92
N GLY A 48 -8.90 -26.63 -6.14
CA GLY A 48 -8.24 -26.16 -7.36
C GLY A 48 -8.00 -24.65 -7.40
N CYS A 49 -8.11 -23.95 -6.27
CA CYS A 49 -7.79 -22.53 -6.18
C CYS A 49 -6.28 -22.34 -5.93
N LEU A 50 -5.67 -21.39 -6.65
CA LEU A 50 -4.29 -20.99 -6.42
C LEU A 50 -4.22 -19.97 -5.30
N HIS A 51 -3.52 -20.32 -4.22
CA HIS A 51 -3.18 -19.43 -3.12
C HIS A 51 -1.75 -18.95 -3.28
N THR A 52 -1.53 -17.64 -3.15
CA THR A 52 -0.20 -17.04 -3.14
C THR A 52 -0.09 -16.07 -1.97
N VAL A 53 1.03 -16.15 -1.25
CA VAL A 53 1.44 -15.14 -0.27
C VAL A 53 2.71 -14.47 -0.79
N ARG A 54 2.70 -13.14 -0.86
CA ARG A 54 3.85 -12.32 -1.24
C ARG A 54 4.18 -11.30 -0.15
N ILE A 55 5.44 -10.90 -0.10
CA ILE A 55 5.90 -9.76 0.71
C ILE A 55 6.50 -8.70 -0.20
N HIS A 56 6.11 -7.46 0.03
CA HIS A 56 6.63 -6.31 -0.69
C HIS A 56 7.38 -5.41 0.27
N HIS A 57 8.63 -5.11 -0.05
CA HIS A 57 9.41 -4.09 0.66
C HIS A 57 9.19 -2.74 -0.02
N LYS A 58 8.65 -1.77 0.72
CA LYS A 58 8.36 -0.42 0.23
C LYS A 58 9.16 0.63 0.99
N ARG A 59 9.77 1.57 0.27
CA ARG A 59 10.41 2.77 0.85
C ARG A 59 9.45 3.95 0.82
N GLY A 60 9.20 4.56 1.98
CA GLY A 60 8.26 5.66 2.11
C GLY A 60 8.61 6.54 3.30
N LYS A 61 8.18 7.81 3.23
CA LYS A 61 8.30 8.75 4.35
C LYS A 61 6.96 8.81 5.09
N LEU A 62 7.02 8.93 6.41
CA LEU A 62 5.85 9.36 7.16
C LEU A 62 5.40 10.74 6.66
N PRO A 63 4.09 11.00 6.67
CA PRO A 63 3.59 12.36 6.54
C PRO A 63 4.26 13.28 7.55
N ALA A 64 4.59 14.52 7.15
CA ALA A 64 5.26 15.48 8.02
C ALA A 64 4.51 15.77 9.34
N ALA A 65 3.19 15.58 9.36
CA ALA A 65 2.39 15.69 10.58
C ALA A 65 2.71 14.58 11.61
N LEU A 66 3.13 13.40 11.15
CA LEU A 66 3.43 12.23 11.98
C LEU A 66 4.92 12.10 12.30
N THR A 67 5.82 12.69 11.50
CA THR A 67 7.28 12.67 11.74
C THR A 67 7.70 13.38 13.03
N ARG A 68 6.89 14.31 13.55
CA ARG A 68 7.18 15.01 14.83
C ARG A 68 6.85 14.16 16.07
N LEU A 69 6.03 13.12 15.92
CA LEU A 69 5.53 12.29 17.01
C LEU A 69 6.09 10.86 16.99
N LEU A 70 6.70 10.44 15.88
CA LEU A 70 7.14 9.08 15.65
C LEU A 70 8.57 9.09 15.11
N PRO A 71 9.39 8.08 15.46
CA PRO A 71 10.71 7.91 14.86
C PRO A 71 10.58 7.82 13.33
N SER A 72 11.62 8.26 12.62
CA SER A 72 11.62 8.24 11.16
C SER A 72 11.44 6.82 10.64
N ILE A 73 10.29 6.56 10.04
CA ILE A 73 10.02 5.32 9.31
C ILE A 73 10.41 5.57 7.86
N SER A 74 11.40 4.83 7.37
CA SER A 74 11.88 4.88 5.99
C SER A 74 11.40 3.71 5.14
N ASP A 75 11.12 2.57 5.76
CA ASP A 75 10.87 1.29 5.11
C ASP A 75 9.66 0.61 5.73
N SER A 76 8.86 -0.06 4.90
CA SER A 76 7.68 -0.80 5.32
C SER A 76 7.52 -2.11 4.55
N TYR A 77 6.95 -3.11 5.23
CA TYR A 77 6.70 -4.42 4.66
C TYR A 77 5.21 -4.65 4.51
N ILE A 78 4.77 -4.94 3.30
CA ILE A 78 3.37 -5.23 2.98
C ILE A 78 3.22 -6.71 2.69
N LEU A 79 2.37 -7.38 3.46
CA LEU A 79 1.95 -8.74 3.14
C LEU A 79 0.80 -8.68 2.15
N GLU A 80 0.93 -9.41 1.06
CA GLU A 80 -0.13 -9.65 0.10
C GLU A 80 -0.53 -11.12 0.14
N THR A 81 -1.83 -11.38 0.18
CA THR A 81 -2.40 -12.71 -0.03
C THR A 81 -3.35 -12.65 -1.21
N SER A 82 -3.36 -13.70 -2.03
CA SER A 82 -4.28 -13.81 -3.15
C SER A 82 -4.82 -15.21 -3.29
N LYS A 83 -6.11 -15.32 -3.61
CA LYS A 83 -6.78 -16.56 -4.00
C LYS A 83 -7.33 -16.41 -5.41
N VAL A 84 -6.96 -17.31 -6.31
CA VAL A 84 -7.41 -17.31 -7.71
C VAL A 84 -8.18 -18.59 -7.97
N ASN A 85 -9.46 -18.46 -8.31
CA ASN A 85 -10.30 -19.58 -8.72
C ASN A 85 -10.49 -19.55 -10.24
N PRO A 86 -9.84 -20.45 -11.00
CA PRO A 86 -9.95 -20.47 -12.46
C PRO A 86 -11.30 -20.99 -12.96
N ARG A 87 -12.07 -21.70 -12.11
CA ARG A 87 -13.40 -22.22 -12.50
C ARG A 87 -14.47 -21.14 -12.44
N THR A 88 -14.44 -20.32 -11.38
CA THR A 88 -15.39 -19.20 -11.22
C THR A 88 -14.88 -17.89 -11.81
N MET A 89 -13.63 -17.86 -12.30
CA MET A 89 -12.94 -16.64 -12.76
C MET A 89 -13.01 -15.51 -11.73
N VAL A 90 -12.74 -15.83 -10.47
CA VAL A 90 -12.67 -14.85 -9.38
C VAL A 90 -11.26 -14.83 -8.84
N MET A 91 -10.68 -13.64 -8.74
CA MET A 91 -9.43 -13.42 -8.00
C MET A 91 -9.72 -12.48 -6.84
N GLU A 92 -9.37 -12.92 -5.63
CA GLU A 92 -9.48 -12.16 -4.40
C GLU A 92 -8.09 -11.85 -3.89
N THR A 93 -7.84 -10.62 -3.47
CA THR A 93 -6.53 -10.21 -2.96
C THR A 93 -6.69 -9.37 -1.71
N GLU A 94 -5.83 -9.57 -0.72
CA GLU A 94 -5.73 -8.72 0.46
C GLU A 94 -4.29 -8.26 0.63
N THR A 95 -4.09 -6.95 0.84
CA THR A 95 -2.79 -6.39 1.22
C THR A 95 -2.90 -5.70 2.57
N ARG A 96 -1.87 -5.87 3.41
CA ARG A 96 -1.78 -5.20 4.72
C ARG A 96 -0.35 -4.89 5.11
N ASN A 97 -0.13 -3.78 5.80
CA ASN A 97 1.17 -3.50 6.41
C ASN A 97 1.43 -4.44 7.60
N LEU A 98 2.66 -4.94 7.70
CA LEU A 98 3.12 -5.77 8.83
C LEU A 98 3.67 -4.93 9.97
N ASP A 99 4.29 -3.81 9.61
CA ASP A 99 4.95 -2.85 10.49
C ASP A 99 4.04 -1.66 10.81
N HIS A 100 4.34 -0.96 11.92
CA HIS A 100 3.64 0.27 12.35
C HIS A 100 2.13 0.16 12.58
N THR A 101 1.63 -1.07 12.74
CA THR A 101 0.21 -1.39 12.96
C THR A 101 -0.34 -0.84 14.28
N SER A 102 0.53 -0.52 15.25
CA SER A 102 0.15 0.16 16.50
C SER A 102 -0.32 1.61 16.25
N ILE A 103 0.10 2.22 15.15
CA ILE A 103 -0.23 3.60 14.77
C ILE A 103 -1.36 3.57 13.75
N LEU A 104 -1.16 2.85 12.64
CA LEU A 104 -2.11 2.72 11.55
C LEU A 104 -1.94 1.36 10.88
N SER A 105 -3.00 0.58 10.88
CA SER A 105 -3.13 -0.61 10.05
C SER A 105 -4.03 -0.27 8.86
N VAL A 106 -3.54 -0.57 7.67
CA VAL A 106 -4.24 -0.37 6.39
C VAL A 106 -4.40 -1.74 5.78
N ILE A 107 -5.65 -2.13 5.51
CA ILE A 107 -6.00 -3.38 4.85
C ILE A 107 -6.76 -3.02 3.59
N GLU A 108 -6.25 -3.42 2.45
CA GLU A 108 -6.92 -3.27 1.16
C GLU A 108 -7.31 -4.64 0.63
N GLN A 109 -8.60 -4.83 0.39
CA GLN A 109 -9.17 -6.03 -0.19
C GLN A 109 -9.69 -5.70 -1.58
N GLN A 110 -9.42 -6.58 -2.54
CA GLN A 110 -9.90 -6.42 -3.92
C GLN A 110 -10.48 -7.73 -4.45
N THR A 111 -11.52 -7.60 -5.25
CA THR A 111 -12.17 -8.72 -5.95
C THR A 111 -12.23 -8.39 -7.44
N TYR A 112 -11.67 -9.28 -8.25
CA TYR A 112 -11.59 -9.17 -9.70
C TYR A 112 -12.50 -10.21 -10.36
N THR A 113 -13.45 -9.77 -11.18
CA THR A 113 -14.42 -10.63 -11.87
C THR A 113 -14.59 -10.20 -13.34
N PRO A 114 -14.79 -11.13 -14.28
CA PRO A 114 -15.09 -10.79 -15.67
C PRO A 114 -16.46 -10.10 -15.80
N SER A 115 -16.64 -9.34 -16.89
CA SER A 115 -17.95 -8.93 -17.40
C SER A 115 -18.72 -10.13 -17.96
N GLU A 116 -20.02 -9.98 -18.20
CA GLU A 116 -20.83 -11.01 -18.85
C GLU A 116 -20.32 -11.36 -20.26
N ALA A 117 -19.78 -10.37 -20.99
CA ALA A 117 -19.16 -10.56 -22.31
C ALA A 117 -17.74 -11.15 -22.25
N GLY A 118 -17.07 -11.12 -21.09
CA GLY A 118 -15.74 -11.69 -20.86
C GLY A 118 -14.56 -10.86 -21.40
N ASP A 119 -14.83 -9.70 -21.98
CA ASP A 119 -13.86 -8.76 -22.55
C ASP A 119 -13.29 -7.77 -21.52
N ILE A 120 -14.06 -7.48 -20.47
CA ILE A 120 -13.76 -6.52 -19.42
C ILE A 120 -13.58 -7.25 -18.08
N THR A 121 -12.72 -6.72 -17.21
CA THR A 121 -12.58 -7.18 -15.82
C THR A 121 -12.97 -6.08 -14.85
N ASN A 122 -14.01 -6.34 -14.06
CA ASN A 122 -14.45 -5.47 -12.99
C ASN A 122 -13.64 -5.72 -11.72
N VAL A 123 -13.30 -4.65 -11.01
CA VAL A 123 -12.52 -4.67 -9.78
C VAL A 123 -13.25 -3.85 -8.72
N ARG A 124 -13.65 -4.53 -7.65
CA ARG A 124 -14.14 -3.89 -6.42
C ARG A 124 -12.98 -3.81 -5.44
N THR A 125 -12.72 -2.62 -4.92
CA THR A 125 -11.66 -2.36 -3.93
C THR A 125 -12.29 -1.83 -2.65
N THR A 126 -11.95 -2.43 -1.51
CA THR A 126 -12.35 -1.97 -0.18
C THR A 126 -11.10 -1.72 0.65
N VAL A 127 -10.94 -0.50 1.16
CA VAL A 127 -9.79 -0.11 2.00
C VAL A 127 -10.27 0.18 3.41
N ARG A 128 -9.75 -0.57 4.38
CA ARG A 128 -10.02 -0.41 5.82
C ARG A 128 -8.81 0.20 6.50
N PHE A 129 -9.01 1.34 7.15
CA PHE A 129 -8.04 1.97 8.04
C PHE A 129 -8.41 1.69 9.49
N ASP A 130 -7.50 1.09 10.24
CA ASP A 130 -7.61 0.82 11.67
C ASP A 130 -6.52 1.59 12.42
N SER A 131 -6.92 2.61 13.18
CA SER A 131 -6.00 3.33 14.05
C SER A 131 -6.30 3.05 15.52
N ARG A 132 -5.25 2.60 16.22
CA ARG A 132 -5.22 2.35 17.67
C ARG A 132 -4.64 3.53 18.45
N PHE A 133 -4.18 4.57 17.77
CA PHE A 133 -3.60 5.76 18.39
C PHE A 133 -4.63 6.47 19.27
N GLY A 134 -4.29 6.68 20.55
CA GLY A 134 -5.16 7.33 21.55
C GLY A 134 -6.16 6.42 22.28
N ASN A 135 -6.25 5.13 21.93
CA ASN A 135 -7.18 4.18 22.54
C ASN A 135 -6.58 3.34 23.69
N ARG A 136 -5.39 3.70 24.19
CA ARG A 136 -4.91 3.15 25.46
C ARG A 136 -5.77 3.74 26.57
N ARG A 137 -6.85 3.05 26.94
CA ARG A 137 -7.54 3.26 28.22
C ARG A 137 -6.47 3.17 29.29
N SER A 138 -6.19 4.29 29.96
CA SER A 138 -5.67 4.23 31.32
C SER A 138 -6.69 3.40 32.10
N GLN A 139 -6.30 2.21 32.51
CA GLN A 139 -7.13 1.37 33.37
C GLN A 139 -6.98 1.77 34.85
N ASN A 140 -6.50 2.99 35.11
CA ASN A 140 -6.58 3.63 36.41
C ASN A 140 -7.48 4.85 36.26
N GLN A 141 -8.68 4.79 36.84
CA GLN A 141 -9.42 5.99 37.24
C GLN A 141 -8.60 6.64 38.36
N PRO A 142 -8.13 7.88 38.20
CA PRO A 142 -7.50 8.59 39.31
C PRO A 142 -8.55 8.83 40.40
N THR A 143 -8.18 8.60 41.65
CA THR A 143 -9.05 8.84 42.80
C THR A 143 -9.21 10.35 43.01
N GLU A 144 -10.32 10.78 43.63
CA GLU A 144 -10.61 12.21 43.87
C GLU A 144 -9.49 12.94 44.65
N ALA A 145 -8.69 12.19 45.43
CA ALA A 145 -7.52 12.71 46.14
C ALA A 145 -6.37 13.13 45.19
N GLU A 146 -6.11 12.38 44.12
CA GLU A 146 -5.06 12.68 43.14
C GLU A 146 -5.42 13.91 42.27
N ILE A 147 -6.73 14.15 42.08
CA ILE A 147 -7.25 15.31 41.34
C ILE A 147 -7.04 16.58 42.17
N GLN A 148 -7.26 16.54 43.48
CA GLN A 148 -7.08 17.71 44.36
C GLN A 148 -5.60 18.10 44.51
N GLU A 149 -4.68 17.14 44.62
CA GLU A 149 -3.23 17.43 44.66
C GLU A 149 -2.71 18.03 43.34
N ALA A 150 -3.24 17.57 42.19
CA ALA A 150 -2.86 18.10 40.88
C ALA A 150 -3.34 19.55 40.65
N HIS A 151 -4.48 19.94 41.23
CA HIS A 151 -4.99 21.31 41.16
C HIS A 151 -4.15 22.31 41.99
N GLN A 152 -3.55 21.86 43.10
CA GLN A 152 -2.73 22.71 43.97
C GLN A 152 -1.34 23.00 43.37
N GLN A 153 -0.77 22.06 42.61
CA GLN A 153 0.55 22.22 41.98
C GLN A 153 0.55 23.05 40.68
N GLN A 154 -0.63 23.46 40.21
CA GLN A 154 -0.79 24.11 38.90
C GLN A 154 -0.60 25.64 38.93
N GLN A 155 -0.39 26.25 40.10
CA GLN A 155 -0.23 27.71 40.22
C GLN A 155 1.21 28.24 40.17
N GLU A 156 2.25 27.41 40.35
CA GLU A 156 3.64 27.91 40.38
C GLU A 156 4.48 27.62 39.13
N LYS A 157 3.99 26.85 38.14
CA LYS A 157 4.74 26.56 36.90
C LYS A 157 4.14 27.19 35.65
N ARG A 158 3.61 28.41 35.77
CA ARG A 158 3.12 29.21 34.62
C ARG A 158 4.24 29.87 33.78
N GLY A 159 5.51 29.54 34.00
CA GLY A 159 6.65 30.21 33.35
C GLY A 159 7.41 29.46 32.25
N LEU A 160 7.20 28.15 32.02
CA LEU A 160 8.13 27.40 31.12
C LEU A 160 7.52 26.24 30.32
N PHE A 161 6.20 26.23 30.08
CA PHE A 161 5.53 25.22 29.23
C PHE A 161 4.60 25.85 28.17
N GLY A 162 5.03 26.97 27.58
CA GLY A 162 4.24 27.74 26.62
C GLY A 162 4.45 27.46 25.12
N PHE A 163 5.21 26.42 24.72
CA PHE A 163 5.60 26.27 23.30
C PHE A 163 5.51 24.86 22.69
N GLY A 164 4.50 24.08 23.07
CA GLY A 164 4.11 22.97 22.21
C GLY A 164 3.17 21.96 22.85
N PHE A 165 1.86 22.15 22.72
CA PHE A 165 0.89 21.05 22.71
C PHE A 165 -0.46 21.58 22.23
N GLY A 166 -0.69 21.54 20.90
CA GLY A 166 -1.86 22.11 20.25
C GLY A 166 -2.63 21.14 19.35
N TRP A 167 -2.55 19.82 19.59
CA TRP A 167 -3.44 18.87 18.93
C TRP A 167 -4.00 17.92 19.99
N GLY A 168 -5.25 18.17 20.43
CA GLY A 168 -6.00 17.19 21.20
C GLY A 168 -6.22 15.89 20.40
N LYS A 169 -6.68 14.82 21.05
CA LYS A 169 -6.96 13.51 20.45
C LYS A 169 -7.78 13.59 19.14
N GLN A 170 -8.72 14.53 19.08
CA GLN A 170 -9.55 14.79 17.90
C GLN A 170 -8.78 15.38 16.69
N GLY A 171 -7.71 16.14 16.95
CA GLY A 171 -6.89 16.75 15.91
C GLY A 171 -6.06 15.71 15.14
N VAL A 172 -5.37 14.82 15.87
CA VAL A 172 -4.60 13.72 15.25
C VAL A 172 -5.53 12.75 14.50
N GLN A 173 -6.70 12.47 15.05
CA GLN A 173 -7.69 11.62 14.40
C GLN A 173 -8.17 12.23 13.07
N ARG A 174 -8.52 13.53 13.03
CA ARG A 174 -8.90 14.23 11.79
C ARG A 174 -7.77 14.23 10.76
N THR A 175 -6.52 14.42 11.19
CA THR A 175 -5.36 14.32 10.30
C THR A 175 -5.23 12.91 9.71
N ILE A 176 -5.43 11.85 10.50
CA ILE A 176 -5.40 10.47 10.01
C ILE A 176 -6.53 10.21 9.01
N GLU A 177 -7.74 10.73 9.25
CA GLU A 177 -8.87 10.60 8.32
C GLU A 177 -8.60 11.31 6.98
N GLN A 178 -8.14 12.56 7.03
CA GLN A 178 -7.79 13.32 5.82
C GLN A 178 -6.64 12.67 5.06
N LEU A 179 -5.66 12.12 5.78
CA LEU A 179 -4.53 11.44 5.19
C LEU A 179 -4.92 10.09 4.58
N GLY A 180 -5.81 9.34 5.22
CA GLY A 180 -6.37 8.09 4.71
C GLY A 180 -7.15 8.30 3.42
N ALA A 181 -8.04 9.30 3.38
CA ALA A 181 -8.79 9.65 2.18
C ALA A 181 -7.87 10.05 1.00
N ARG A 182 -6.90 10.94 1.27
CA ARG A 182 -5.95 11.39 0.24
C ARG A 182 -5.08 10.25 -0.29
N ARG A 183 -4.51 9.43 0.60
CA ARG A 183 -3.68 8.29 0.21
C ARG A 183 -4.45 7.23 -0.53
N THR A 184 -5.72 7.01 -0.19
CA THR A 184 -6.58 6.07 -0.94
C THR A 184 -6.76 6.55 -2.38
N ALA A 185 -7.06 7.83 -2.59
CA ALA A 185 -7.21 8.40 -3.94
C ALA A 185 -5.90 8.32 -4.75
N GLU A 186 -4.76 8.67 -4.14
CA GLU A 186 -3.43 8.58 -4.78
C GLU A 186 -3.03 7.11 -5.07
N HIS A 187 -3.33 6.18 -4.16
CA HIS A 187 -3.03 4.74 -4.32
C HIS A 187 -3.84 4.11 -5.44
N VAL A 188 -5.14 4.41 -5.51
CA VAL A 188 -6.02 3.94 -6.59
C VAL A 188 -5.51 4.44 -7.95
N GLY A 189 -5.15 5.73 -8.07
CA GLY A 189 -4.65 6.29 -9.32
C GLY A 189 -3.31 5.71 -9.79
N SER A 190 -2.35 5.50 -8.88
CA SER A 190 -1.03 4.94 -9.19
C SER A 190 -1.08 3.44 -9.51
N SER A 191 -1.88 2.67 -8.75
CA SER A 191 -2.08 1.24 -8.98
C SER A 191 -2.70 0.96 -10.35
N THR A 192 -3.76 1.70 -10.70
CA THR A 192 -4.44 1.56 -12.01
C THR A 192 -3.49 1.83 -13.18
N LYS A 193 -2.71 2.92 -13.12
CA LYS A 193 -1.74 3.27 -14.18
C LYS A 193 -0.64 2.21 -14.33
N GLY A 194 -0.12 1.71 -13.20
CA GLY A 194 0.87 0.63 -13.20
C GLY A 194 0.35 -0.65 -13.85
N MET A 195 -0.88 -1.04 -13.50
CA MET A 195 -1.55 -2.20 -14.11
C MET A 195 -1.83 -2.02 -15.60
N GLN A 196 -2.33 -0.86 -16.01
CA GLN A 196 -2.56 -0.55 -17.44
C GLN A 196 -1.27 -0.65 -18.26
N LEU A 197 -0.15 -0.12 -17.75
CA LEU A 197 1.14 -0.26 -18.42
C LEU A 197 1.55 -1.72 -18.61
N VAL A 198 1.36 -2.56 -17.58
CA VAL A 198 1.71 -3.99 -17.63
C VAL A 198 0.81 -4.73 -18.63
N LEU A 199 -0.49 -4.42 -18.64
CA LEU A 199 -1.45 -4.96 -19.60
C LEU A 199 -1.10 -4.58 -21.04
N ASP A 200 -0.74 -3.33 -21.28
CA ASP A 200 -0.29 -2.85 -22.59
C ASP A 200 0.99 -3.57 -23.05
N ARG A 201 1.94 -3.80 -22.13
CA ARG A 201 3.16 -4.58 -22.40
C ARG A 201 2.84 -6.02 -22.77
N LEU A 202 1.94 -6.67 -22.02
CA LEU A 202 1.47 -8.02 -22.33
C LEU A 202 0.82 -8.09 -23.72
N ARG A 203 0.01 -7.09 -24.08
CA ARG A 203 -0.66 -7.01 -25.39
C ARG A 203 0.33 -6.81 -26.55
N LYS A 204 1.35 -5.96 -26.38
CA LYS A 204 2.28 -5.57 -27.46
C LYS A 204 3.47 -6.50 -27.64
N ILE A 205 4.04 -6.99 -26.54
CA ILE A 205 5.36 -7.68 -26.53
C ILE A 205 5.24 -9.12 -25.98
N GLY A 206 4.04 -9.53 -25.56
CA GLY A 206 3.81 -10.84 -24.96
C GLY A 206 4.45 -11.01 -23.58
N LEU A 207 4.44 -12.24 -23.08
CA LEU A 207 4.87 -12.57 -21.71
C LEU A 207 6.34 -12.21 -21.43
N ILE A 208 7.22 -12.37 -22.43
CA ILE A 208 8.67 -12.14 -22.29
C ILE A 208 8.96 -10.65 -22.08
N GLY A 209 8.31 -9.77 -22.84
CA GLY A 209 8.44 -8.32 -22.66
C GLY A 209 7.80 -7.80 -21.37
N ALA A 210 6.76 -8.47 -20.86
CA ALA A 210 6.08 -8.08 -19.63
C ALA A 210 6.84 -8.46 -18.35
N ARG A 211 7.64 -9.55 -18.37
CA ARG A 211 8.42 -10.03 -17.20
C ARG A 211 9.74 -9.31 -16.98
N GLY A 212 10.30 -8.64 -18.00
CA GLY A 212 11.55 -7.88 -17.86
C GLY A 212 12.80 -8.72 -17.53
N VAL A 213 12.82 -10.03 -17.85
CA VAL A 213 13.94 -10.98 -17.64
C VAL A 213 13.81 -12.01 -18.79
N GLU A 214 14.75 -12.35 -19.70
CA GLU A 214 16.18 -12.65 -19.53
C GLU A 214 16.93 -12.81 -20.88
N ARG A 215 18.01 -12.05 -21.08
CA ARG A 215 19.33 -12.51 -21.57
C ARG A 215 20.33 -11.59 -20.88
N VAL A 216 20.60 -11.88 -19.61
CA VAL A 216 21.69 -11.23 -18.88
C VAL A 216 22.92 -12.09 -19.15
N GLY A 217 23.73 -11.68 -20.13
CA GLY A 217 25.08 -12.23 -20.25
C GLY A 217 25.89 -11.77 -19.05
N ASP A 218 26.35 -12.71 -18.22
CA ASP A 218 27.46 -12.75 -17.24
C ASP A 218 28.00 -11.47 -16.56
N GLY A 219 27.31 -10.33 -16.58
CA GLY A 219 27.80 -9.06 -16.04
C GLY A 219 26.70 -8.25 -15.36
N GLU A 220 26.85 -8.04 -14.05
CA GLU A 220 26.05 -7.20 -13.15
C GLU A 220 24.61 -7.68 -12.84
N VAL A 221 24.52 -8.66 -11.93
CA VAL A 221 23.28 -9.05 -11.26
C VAL A 221 22.96 -8.03 -10.16
N GLY A 222 22.19 -6.99 -10.48
CA GLY A 222 21.72 -6.04 -9.48
C GLY A 222 20.39 -5.42 -9.86
N TRP A 223 19.44 -5.34 -8.92
CA TRP A 223 18.13 -4.70 -9.10
C TRP A 223 18.23 -3.29 -9.69
N LYS A 224 19.35 -2.59 -9.44
CA LYS A 224 19.67 -1.28 -10.05
C LYS A 224 19.80 -1.34 -11.58
N ALA A 225 20.33 -2.42 -12.15
CA ALA A 225 20.47 -2.60 -13.59
C ALA A 225 19.11 -2.83 -14.27
N VAL A 226 18.22 -3.60 -13.63
CA VAL A 226 16.82 -3.80 -14.08
C VAL A 226 16.09 -2.45 -14.12
N TRP A 227 16.17 -1.67 -13.03
CA TRP A 227 15.54 -0.34 -12.98
C TRP A 227 16.17 0.68 -13.93
N ARG A 228 17.48 0.60 -14.20
CA ARG A 228 18.17 1.46 -15.18
C ARG A 228 17.68 1.18 -16.61
N ARG A 229 17.55 -0.09 -16.99
CA ARG A 229 17.09 -0.48 -18.33
C ARG A 229 15.59 -0.23 -18.53
N VAL A 230 14.75 -0.48 -17.51
CA VAL A 230 13.33 -0.06 -17.53
C VAL A 230 13.22 1.45 -17.77
N ARG A 231 14.13 2.26 -17.21
CA ARG A 231 14.17 3.72 -17.41
C ARG A 231 14.63 4.13 -18.81
N GLU A 232 15.48 3.34 -19.45
CA GLU A 232 16.00 3.57 -20.81
C GLU A 232 15.00 3.14 -21.90
N GLU A 233 14.25 2.05 -21.69
CA GLU A 233 13.27 1.51 -22.64
C GLU A 233 11.90 2.20 -22.58
N ILE A 234 11.61 2.96 -21.51
CA ILE A 234 10.44 3.83 -21.45
C ILE A 234 10.74 5.07 -22.30
N PRO A 235 9.97 5.37 -23.36
CA PRO A 235 10.12 6.63 -24.07
C PRO A 235 10.02 7.77 -23.06
N LYS A 236 10.92 8.75 -23.11
CA LYS A 236 10.80 10.02 -22.35
C LYS A 236 9.53 10.82 -22.68
N ALA A 237 8.65 10.27 -23.51
CA ALA A 237 7.34 10.79 -23.84
C ALA A 237 6.40 10.55 -22.65
N GLU A 238 6.34 11.54 -21.77
CA GLU A 238 5.22 11.92 -20.87
C GLU A 238 5.69 12.61 -19.57
N GLY A 239 6.91 13.17 -19.54
CA GLY A 239 7.31 14.05 -18.42
C GLY A 239 7.39 13.38 -17.05
N ILE A 240 7.39 12.04 -17.00
CA ILE A 240 7.60 11.26 -15.78
C ILE A 240 9.11 11.09 -15.60
N ASP A 241 9.72 12.00 -14.84
CA ASP A 241 11.07 11.78 -14.32
C ASP A 241 11.00 10.62 -13.32
N ALA A 242 11.62 9.49 -13.66
CA ALA A 242 11.81 8.38 -12.75
C ALA A 242 12.85 8.81 -11.70
N GLY A 243 12.37 9.61 -10.75
CA GLY A 243 13.16 10.38 -9.80
C GLY A 243 14.36 9.61 -9.25
N VAL A 244 15.47 10.36 -9.10
CA VAL A 244 16.73 9.89 -8.55
C VAL A 244 16.52 9.41 -7.12
N GLY A 245 16.30 8.10 -6.96
CA GLY A 245 16.42 7.43 -5.67
C GLY A 245 17.89 7.28 -5.32
N VAL A 246 18.42 8.22 -4.54
CA VAL A 246 19.56 7.99 -3.64
C VAL A 246 19.09 7.07 -2.51
#